data_AF-A0A349MTN9-F1
#
_entry.id   AF-A0A349MTN9-F1
#
_cell.length_a   1.000
_cell.length_b   1.000
_cell.length_c   1.000
_cell.angle_alpha   90.00
_cell.angle_beta   90.00
_cell.angle_gamma   90.00
#
_symmetry.space_group_name_H-M   'P 1'
#
loop_
_entity.id
_entity.type
_entity.pdbx_description
1 polymer ?
#
loop_
_entity_poly.entity_id
_entity_poly.type
_entity_poly.pdbx_seq_one_letter_code
_entity_poly.pdbx_strand_id
1 'polypeptide(L)'
;LVFDFLMVYGAWQVFFGAQPAMLFGVAMSRTNAGMVTFLFAMISWSFSAIRSNYRRQGLMLISNLKGKTLSEEETNVIRQFK
;
A
#
# COMPACT_ATOMS: atom_id res chain seq x y z
N LEU A 1 1.27 -3.08 5.15
CA LEU A 1 2.00 -4.06 5.96
C LEU A 1 3.11 -4.75 5.16
N VAL A 2 2.81 -5.62 4.17
CA VAL A 2 3.86 -6.32 3.40
C VAL A 2 4.82 -5.35 2.69
N PHE A 3 4.29 -4.39 1.94
CA PHE A 3 5.12 -3.39 1.24
C PHE A 3 5.93 -2.49 2.19
N ASP A 4 5.35 -2.14 3.35
CA ASP A 4 6.04 -1.33 4.36
C ASP A 4 7.23 -2.10 4.95
N PHE A 5 7.05 -3.40 5.20
CA PHE A 5 8.12 -4.28 5.68
C PHE A 5 9.25 -4.43 4.65
N LEU A 6 8.90 -4.63 3.37
CA LEU A 6 9.87 -4.73 2.28
C LEU A 6 10.69 -3.44 2.13
N MET A 7 10.05 -2.29 2.28
CA MET A 7 10.70 -0.98 2.23
C MET A 7 11.68 -0.79 3.40
N VAL A 8 11.27 -1.11 4.63
CA VAL A 8 12.15 -1.01 5.81
C VAL A 8 13.32 -1.97 5.71
N TYR A 9 13.07 -3.22 5.32
CA TYR A 9 14.11 -4.22 5.10
C TYR A 9 15.10 -3.78 4.01
N GLY A 10 14.57 -3.27 2.88
CA GLY A 10 15.39 -2.77 1.77
C GLY A 10 16.28 -1.60 2.22
N ALA A 11 15.69 -0.61 2.89
CA ALA A 11 16.43 0.54 3.41
C ALA A 11 17.52 0.10 4.41
N TRP A 12 17.19 -0.85 5.30
CA TRP A 12 18.13 -1.38 6.27
C TRP A 12 19.35 -2.01 5.58
N GLN A 13 19.14 -2.87 4.58
CA GLN A 13 20.22 -3.51 3.83
C GLN A 13 21.08 -2.52 3.04
N VAL A 14 20.47 -1.44 2.52
CA VAL A 14 21.19 -0.42 1.76
C VAL A 14 22.09 0.44 2.66
N PHE A 15 21.57 0.91 3.80
CA PHE A 15 22.29 1.83 4.69
C PHE A 15 23.23 1.12 5.66
N PHE A 16 22.84 -0.04 6.18
CA PHE A 16 23.55 -0.73 7.27
C PHE A 16 24.09 -2.11 6.86
N GLY A 17 23.73 -2.63 5.67
CA GLY A 17 24.19 -3.93 5.21
C GLY A 17 25.67 -3.95 4.80
N ALA A 18 26.32 -5.10 5.06
CA ALA A 18 27.63 -5.43 4.53
C ALA A 18 27.61 -5.46 3.00
N GLN A 19 28.77 -5.32 2.36
CA GLN A 19 28.88 -5.49 0.90
C GLN A 19 29.31 -6.92 0.56
N PRO A 20 28.66 -7.58 -0.43
CA PRO A 20 27.52 -7.09 -1.21
C PRO A 20 26.21 -7.04 -0.38
N ALA A 21 25.34 -6.07 -0.68
CA ALA A 21 24.05 -5.96 0.00
C ALA A 21 23.16 -7.13 -0.41
N MET A 22 22.62 -7.86 0.57
CA MET A 22 21.75 -9.00 0.32
C MET A 22 20.29 -8.55 0.37
N LEU A 23 19.64 -8.49 -0.79
CA LEU A 23 18.20 -8.25 -0.89
C LEU A 23 17.51 -9.50 -1.42
N PHE A 24 16.56 -10.03 -0.65
CA PHE A 24 15.72 -11.17 -1.07
C PHE A 24 16.53 -12.39 -1.52
N GLY A 25 17.67 -12.65 -0.87
CA GLY A 25 18.57 -13.75 -1.23
C GLY A 25 19.50 -13.48 -2.42
N VAL A 26 19.44 -12.29 -3.02
CA VAL A 26 20.29 -11.88 -4.14
C VAL A 26 21.36 -10.90 -3.66
N ALA A 27 22.61 -11.20 -3.97
CA ALA A 27 23.74 -10.30 -3.72
C ALA A 27 23.76 -9.18 -4.75
N MET A 28 23.76 -7.93 -4.29
CA MET A 28 23.72 -6.74 -5.14
C MET A 28 24.75 -5.71 -4.69
N SER A 29 25.20 -4.86 -5.62
CA SER A 29 25.92 -3.63 -5.25
C SER A 29 24.98 -2.70 -4.49
N ARG A 30 25.53 -1.86 -3.61
CA ARG A 30 24.74 -0.86 -2.85
C ARG A 30 23.87 0.02 -3.74
N THR A 31 24.38 0.43 -4.91
CA THR A 31 23.63 1.25 -5.87
C THR A 31 22.41 0.51 -6.42
N ASN A 32 22.57 -0.75 -6.82
CA ASN A 32 21.47 -1.56 -7.33
C ASN A 32 20.46 -1.86 -6.23
N ALA A 33 20.93 -2.18 -5.02
CA ALA A 33 20.06 -2.39 -3.86
C ALA A 33 19.25 -1.13 -3.50
N GLY A 34 19.86 0.05 -3.60
CA GLY A 34 19.21 1.34 -3.42
C GLY A 34 18.11 1.58 -4.45
N MET A 35 18.39 1.33 -5.73
CA MET A 35 17.39 1.44 -6.80
C MET A 35 16.20 0.51 -6.57
N VAL A 36 16.44 -0.76 -6.25
CA VAL A 36 15.37 -1.74 -5.98
C VAL A 36 14.51 -1.28 -4.80
N THR A 37 15.13 -0.84 -3.71
CA THR A 37 14.41 -0.33 -2.53
C THR A 37 13.55 0.89 -2.88
N PHE A 38 14.08 1.80 -3.69
CA PHE A 38 13.35 2.99 -4.14
C PHE A 38 12.14 2.63 -5.02
N LEU A 39 12.29 1.68 -5.94
CA LEU A 39 11.17 1.19 -6.76
C LEU A 39 10.05 0.59 -5.89
N PHE A 40 10.40 -0.19 -4.87
CA PHE A 40 9.42 -0.71 -3.91
C PHE A 40 8.70 0.40 -3.15
N ALA A 41 9.41 1.45 -2.74
CA ALA A 41 8.81 2.59 -2.07
C ALA A 41 7.78 3.30 -2.98
N MET A 42 8.12 3.53 -4.25
CA MET A 42 7.19 4.13 -5.23
C MET A 42 5.94 3.26 -5.45
N ILE A 43 6.11 1.95 -5.56
CA ILE A 43 4.99 1.02 -5.70
C ILE A 43 4.08 1.07 -4.45
N SER A 44 4.68 1.03 -3.26
CA SER A 44 3.93 1.11 -1.99
C SER A 44 3.14 2.42 -1.86
N TRP A 45 3.76 3.54 -2.23
CA TRP A 45 3.11 4.84 -2.26
C TRP A 45 1.91 4.82 -3.19
N SER A 46 2.10 4.31 -4.41
CA SER A 46 1.05 4.26 -5.43
C SER A 46 -0.15 3.46 -4.96
N PHE A 47 0.07 2.28 -4.36
CA PHE A 47 -1.01 1.49 -3.75
C PHE A 47 -1.71 2.20 -2.59
N SER A 48 -0.95 2.93 -1.76
CA SER A 48 -1.51 3.71 -0.66
C SER A 48 -2.39 4.85 -1.17
N ALA A 49 -1.96 5.54 -2.23
CA ALA A 49 -2.74 6.59 -2.87
C ALA A 49 -4.04 6.03 -3.48
N ILE A 50 -3.97 4.89 -4.18
CA ILE A 50 -5.14 4.20 -4.75
C ILE A 50 -6.12 3.81 -3.64
N ARG A 51 -5.64 3.16 -2.57
CA ARG A 51 -6.49 2.73 -1.45
C ARG A 51 -7.13 3.92 -0.74
N SER A 52 -6.38 5.01 -0.57
CA SER A 52 -6.89 6.27 -0.01
C SER A 52 -8.01 6.86 -0.88
N ASN A 53 -7.83 6.86 -2.20
CA ASN A 53 -8.85 7.34 -3.14
C ASN A 53 -10.13 6.50 -3.06
N TYR A 54 -10.03 5.17 -3.09
CA TYR A 54 -11.19 4.29 -2.94
C TYR A 54 -11.90 4.49 -1.60
N ARG A 55 -11.15 4.65 -0.51
CA ARG A 55 -11.73 4.94 0.82
C ARG A 55 -12.48 6.27 0.80
N ARG A 56 -11.93 7.32 0.18
CA ARG A 56 -12.59 8.62 0.06
C ARG A 56 -13.87 8.54 -0.76
N GLN A 57 -13.85 7.83 -1.89
CA GLN A 57 -15.04 7.62 -2.72
C GLN A 57 -16.12 6.83 -1.97
N GLY A 58 -15.75 5.77 -1.25
CA GLY A 58 -16.67 5.01 -0.41
C GLY A 58 -17.30 5.88 0.70
N LEU A 59 -16.50 6.72 1.35
CA LEU A 59 -17.01 7.67 2.35
C LEU A 59 -17.97 8.71 1.73
N MET A 60 -17.68 9.23 0.54
CA MET A 60 -18.59 10.14 -0.17
C MET A 60 -19.90 9.46 -0.57
N LEU A 61 -19.83 8.20 -1.02
CA LEU A 61 -21.02 7.42 -1.33
C LEU A 61 -21.89 7.23 -0.08
N ILE A 62 -21.29 6.81 1.05
CA ILE A 62 -21.99 6.68 2.33
C ILE A 62 -22.61 8.02 2.76
N SER A 63 -21.90 9.14 2.63
CA SER A 63 -22.46 10.45 2.99
C SER A 63 -23.62 10.86 2.09
N ASN A 64 -23.58 10.55 0.79
CA ASN A 64 -24.64 10.85 -0.16
C ASN A 64 -25.90 10.00 0.06
N LEU A 65 -25.74 8.78 0.57
CA LEU A 65 -26.83 7.87 0.88
C LEU A 65 -27.40 8.09 2.28
N LYS A 66 -26.65 8.73 3.19
CA LYS A 66 -27.09 9.06 4.55
C LYS A 66 -28.28 10.03 4.51
N GLY A 67 -29.46 9.55 4.87
CA GLY A 67 -30.71 10.32 4.90
C GLY A 67 -31.66 10.07 3.73
N LYS A 68 -31.27 9.22 2.75
CA LYS A 68 -32.20 8.67 1.76
C LYS A 68 -32.77 7.35 2.27
N THR A 69 -34.05 7.09 2.04
CA THR A 69 -34.65 5.76 2.21
C THR A 69 -34.06 4.85 1.14
N LEU A 70 -33.01 4.13 1.53
CA LEU A 70 -32.39 3.10 0.71
C LEU A 70 -33.39 1.96 0.51
N SER A 71 -33.41 1.36 -0.68
CA SER A 71 -34.17 0.13 -0.90
C SER A 71 -33.59 -1.01 -0.05
N GLU A 72 -34.36 -2.08 0.14
CA GLU A 72 -33.87 -3.28 0.85
C GLU A 72 -32.61 -3.86 0.18
N GLU A 73 -32.53 -3.82 -1.15
CA GLU A 73 -31.38 -4.30 -1.91
C GLU A 73 -30.13 -3.45 -1.65
N GLU A 74 -30.26 -2.12 -1.68
CA GLU A 74 -29.15 -1.20 -1.40
C GLU A 74 -28.65 -1.33 0.04
N THR A 75 -29.56 -1.58 0.98
CA THR A 75 -29.24 -1.79 2.40
C THR A 75 -28.43 -3.07 2.62
N ASN A 76 -28.76 -4.15 1.91
CA ASN A 76 -28.03 -5.41 1.97
C ASN A 76 -26.61 -5.28 1.39
N VAL A 77 -26.44 -4.51 0.31
CA VAL A 77 -25.13 -4.23 -0.29
C VAL A 77 -24.21 -3.43 0.65
N ILE A 78 -24.76 -2.54 1.48
CA ILE A 78 -23.95 -1.79 2.46
C ILE A 78 -23.58 -2.66 3.66
N ARG A 79 -24.47 -3.57 4.11
CA ARG A 79 -24.24 -4.46 5.25
C ARG A 79 -23.02 -5.37 5.09
N GLN A 80 -22.73 -5.85 3.89
CA GLN A 80 -21.57 -6.70 3.61
C GLN A 80 -20.21 -5.98 3.72
N PHE A 81 -20.20 -4.64 3.77
CA PHE A 81 -18.97 -3.84 3.89
C PHE A 81 -18.78 -3.20 5.28
N LYS A 82 -19.70 -3.47 6.22
CA LYS A 82 -19.55 -3.14 7.64
C LYS A 82 -18.68 -4.18 8.33
#